data_AF-A0A2M7K010-F1
#
_entry.id   AF-A0A2M7K010-F1
#
_cell.length_a   1.000
_cell.length_b   1.000
_cell.length_c   1.000
_cell.angle_alpha   90.00
_cell.angle_beta   90.00
_cell.angle_gamma   90.00
#
_symmetry.space_group_name_H-M   'P 1'
#
loop_
_entity.id
_entity.type
_entity.pdbx_description
1 polymer ?
#
loop_
_entity_poly.entity_id
_entity_poly.type
_entity_poly.pdbx_seq_one_letter_code
_entity_poly.pdbx_strand_id
1 'polypeptide(L)'
;MSAVELLNIRGSCCLETAGVRQHLEDLMAGNTLKIVFDPPLRQDMENLVAKENCEILRLDDEGESLTATIRKKASTIEMLKVSPVADYPTEEGCFLRGNHYSPVAVVVSLNAPYGTMPPEVKSIPPEIDKLVRSAVETGAALSGTLQTENIGIEKIVCNVVGNPNIRYIVLCGVDVEGHHTGDAFRALVENGINQRRSIIGSTAVTPYLLNIPKESIERFRKQVTLINLLGEMNPEVIGKAVWSCYQERPTPFLDYMLSDPGAYPEQPMSCRLSWRVKQPESIEEWELEELVKGIEEEKAVAVPQEKEIAIKVSEPKVEAIASHLLRIAEELSQIAKILLGEAEAKPIA
;
A
#
# COMPACT_ATOMS: atom_id res chain seq x y z
N MET A 1 -11.69 32.42 10.18
CA MET A 1 -10.72 33.54 10.10
C MET A 1 -9.36 32.92 9.85
N SER A 2 -8.81 33.03 8.65
CA SER A 2 -7.48 32.50 8.34
C SER A 2 -6.45 33.30 9.14
N ALA A 3 -5.62 32.63 9.93
CA ALA A 3 -4.48 33.28 10.58
C ALA A 3 -3.54 33.79 9.46
N VAL A 4 -3.24 35.07 9.48
CA VAL A 4 -2.29 35.69 8.56
C VAL A 4 -1.00 35.85 9.33
N GLU A 5 -0.06 34.97 9.07
CA GLU A 5 1.29 35.08 9.64
C GLU A 5 2.11 36.03 8.77
N LEU A 6 2.84 36.95 9.40
CA LEU A 6 3.67 37.96 8.72
C LEU A 6 5.14 37.61 8.93
N LEU A 7 5.84 37.30 7.84
CA LEU A 7 7.27 37.05 7.82
C LEU A 7 7.99 38.22 7.13
N ASN A 8 8.85 38.93 7.86
CA ASN A 8 9.63 40.04 7.31
C ASN A 8 11.08 39.58 7.11
N ILE A 9 11.54 39.56 5.85
CA ILE A 9 12.86 39.08 5.46
C ILE A 9 13.72 40.18 4.80
N ARG A 10 13.34 41.45 4.95
CA ARG A 10 14.13 42.58 4.45
C ARG A 10 15.57 42.55 4.98
N GLY A 11 16.53 42.82 4.11
CA GLY A 11 17.96 42.79 4.40
C GLY A 11 18.60 41.39 4.35
N SER A 12 17.82 40.34 4.03
CA SER A 12 18.36 38.99 3.86
C SER A 12 19.03 38.84 2.49
N CYS A 13 20.17 38.15 2.45
CA CYS A 13 20.90 37.94 1.19
C CYS A 13 20.24 36.89 0.28
N CYS A 14 19.52 35.92 0.83
CA CYS A 14 18.79 34.91 0.08
C CYS A 14 17.59 34.35 0.87
N LEU A 15 16.64 33.71 0.18
CA LEU A 15 15.45 33.13 0.79
C LEU A 15 15.74 31.93 1.71
N GLU A 16 16.88 31.27 1.50
CA GLU A 16 17.32 30.12 2.29
C GLU A 16 17.83 30.53 3.67
N THR A 17 18.64 31.59 3.77
CA THR A 17 19.08 32.14 5.07
C THR A 17 17.93 32.73 5.86
N ALA A 18 16.88 33.20 5.17
CA ALA A 18 15.66 33.70 5.79
C ALA A 18 14.68 32.59 6.24
N GLY A 19 14.97 31.31 5.99
CA GLY A 19 14.14 30.19 6.45
C GLY A 19 12.75 30.13 5.81
N VAL A 20 12.58 30.74 4.63
CA VAL A 20 11.26 30.86 3.96
C VAL A 20 10.69 29.50 3.57
N ARG A 21 11.54 28.56 3.14
CA ARG A 21 11.11 27.21 2.76
C ARG A 21 10.42 26.50 3.94
N GLN A 22 11.03 26.54 5.12
CA GLN A 22 10.49 25.87 6.30
C GLN A 22 9.12 26.46 6.71
N HIS A 23 8.95 27.78 6.62
CA HIS A 23 7.66 28.43 6.88
C HIS A 23 6.59 28.06 5.84
N LEU A 24 6.96 27.83 4.57
CA LEU A 24 6.04 27.36 3.53
C LEU A 24 5.69 25.87 3.70
N GLU A 25 6.65 25.04 4.14
CA GLU A 25 6.44 23.64 4.49
C GLU A 25 5.49 23.50 5.69
N ASP A 26 5.70 24.31 6.74
CA ASP A 26 4.86 24.34 7.95
C ASP A 26 3.48 24.99 7.73
N LEU A 27 3.31 25.74 6.63
CA LEU A 27 2.04 26.36 6.31
C LEU A 27 0.95 25.31 6.06
N MET A 28 -0.16 25.39 6.79
CA MET A 28 -1.31 24.51 6.57
C MET A 28 -2.06 24.85 5.27
N ALA A 29 -2.61 23.83 4.59
CA ALA A 29 -3.44 24.00 3.40
C ALA A 29 -4.59 24.99 3.64
N GLY A 30 -4.67 26.05 2.82
CA GLY A 30 -5.69 27.11 2.94
C GLY A 30 -5.32 28.27 3.85
N ASN A 31 -4.24 28.19 4.65
CA ASN A 31 -3.69 29.35 5.36
C ASN A 31 -2.88 30.24 4.41
N THR A 32 -2.73 31.50 4.81
CA THR A 32 -2.03 32.52 4.03
C THR A 32 -0.84 33.06 4.82
N LEU A 33 0.33 33.04 4.21
CA LEU A 33 1.54 33.66 4.72
C LEU A 33 1.79 34.97 3.98
N LYS A 34 1.98 36.07 4.70
CA LYS A 34 2.44 37.33 4.12
C LYS A 34 3.94 37.45 4.31
N ILE A 35 4.68 37.61 3.22
CA ILE A 35 6.13 37.78 3.24
C ILE A 35 6.48 39.16 2.70
N VAL A 36 7.27 39.92 3.46
CA VAL A 36 7.84 41.22 3.05
C VAL A 36 9.32 41.03 2.73
N PHE A 37 9.75 41.35 1.52
CA PHE A 37 11.10 41.08 1.02
C PHE A 37 11.61 42.15 0.05
N ASP A 38 12.91 42.14 -0.23
CA ASP A 38 13.53 43.13 -1.11
C ASP A 38 13.34 42.80 -2.61
N PRO A 39 13.18 43.81 -3.49
CA PRO A 39 12.90 43.60 -4.93
C PRO A 39 13.79 42.59 -5.68
N PRO A 40 15.11 42.46 -5.40
CA PRO A 40 15.98 41.50 -6.09
C PRO A 40 15.57 40.03 -5.91
N LEU A 41 14.89 39.70 -4.81
CA LEU A 41 14.51 38.32 -4.46
C LEU A 41 13.20 37.86 -5.12
N ARG A 42 12.59 38.70 -5.97
CA ARG A 42 11.30 38.41 -6.62
C ARG A 42 11.31 37.11 -7.42
N GLN A 43 12.32 36.92 -8.27
CA GLN A 43 12.39 35.74 -9.14
C GLN A 43 12.58 34.46 -8.33
N ASP A 44 13.40 34.52 -7.27
CA ASP A 44 13.64 33.39 -6.38
C ASP A 44 12.38 33.02 -5.59
N MET A 45 11.57 34.01 -5.21
CA MET A 45 10.31 33.79 -4.50
C MET A 45 9.28 33.11 -5.40
N GLU A 46 9.12 33.58 -6.65
CA GLU A 46 8.23 32.97 -7.63
C GLU A 46 8.63 31.50 -7.91
N ASN A 47 9.93 31.23 -8.05
CA ASN A 47 10.46 29.88 -8.25
C ASN A 47 10.23 28.96 -7.03
N LEU A 48 10.45 29.47 -5.81
CA LEU A 48 10.23 28.72 -4.57
C LEU A 48 8.75 28.38 -4.38
N VAL A 49 7.85 29.35 -4.59
CA VAL A 49 6.40 29.14 -4.50
C VAL A 49 5.93 28.09 -5.52
N ALA A 50 6.45 28.12 -6.74
CA ALA A 50 6.13 27.13 -7.77
C ALA A 50 6.62 25.72 -7.39
N LYS A 51 7.77 25.60 -6.72
CA LYS A 51 8.33 24.33 -6.26
C LYS A 51 7.55 23.72 -5.08
N GLU A 52 7.08 24.57 -4.16
CA GLU A 52 6.41 24.15 -2.91
C GLU A 52 4.88 24.00 -3.04
N ASN A 53 4.34 23.86 -4.27
CA ASN A 53 2.91 23.76 -4.55
C ASN A 53 2.07 24.88 -3.89
N CYS A 54 2.64 26.07 -3.81
CA CYS A 54 1.98 27.25 -3.28
C CYS A 54 1.51 28.17 -4.43
N GLU A 55 0.69 29.16 -4.13
CA GLU A 55 0.30 30.20 -5.07
C GLU A 55 0.41 31.59 -4.46
N ILE A 56 0.81 32.57 -5.28
CA ILE A 56 0.83 33.97 -4.89
C ILE A 56 -0.56 34.55 -5.16
N LEU A 57 -1.28 34.91 -4.11
CA LEU A 57 -2.61 35.54 -4.22
C LEU A 57 -2.51 37.01 -4.57
N ARG A 58 -1.53 37.71 -3.99
CA ARG A 58 -1.26 39.14 -4.19
C ARG A 58 0.23 39.41 -4.07
N LEU A 59 0.71 40.33 -4.91
CA LEU A 59 2.06 40.87 -4.86
C LEU A 59 1.93 42.39 -4.95
N ASP A 60 2.15 43.06 -3.82
CA ASP A 60 2.09 44.51 -3.71
C ASP A 60 3.52 45.07 -3.76
N ASP A 61 3.75 46.06 -4.62
CA ASP A 61 5.05 46.73 -4.79
C ASP A 61 4.98 48.13 -4.18
N GLU A 62 5.67 48.32 -3.06
CA GLU A 62 5.76 49.60 -2.35
C GLU A 62 7.04 50.37 -2.70
N GLY A 63 7.77 49.96 -3.75
CA GLY A 63 9.00 50.58 -4.25
C GLY A 63 10.25 50.21 -3.43
N GLU A 64 10.20 50.35 -2.11
CA GLU A 64 11.30 49.97 -1.21
C GLU A 64 11.25 48.50 -0.74
N SER A 65 10.09 47.85 -0.89
CA SER A 65 9.88 46.44 -0.54
C SER A 65 8.70 45.85 -1.31
N LEU A 66 8.76 44.54 -1.53
CA LEU A 66 7.68 43.74 -2.09
C LEU A 66 6.97 42.99 -0.96
N THR A 67 5.64 42.95 -1.01
CA THR A 67 4.81 42.15 -0.11
C THR A 67 4.08 41.08 -0.91
N ALA A 68 4.41 39.81 -0.70
CA ALA A 68 3.69 38.67 -1.27
C ALA A 68 2.74 38.06 -0.25
N THR A 69 1.48 37.87 -0.63
CA THR A 69 0.54 37.01 0.10
C THR A 69 0.52 35.65 -0.58
N ILE A 70 1.12 34.65 0.06
CA ILE A 70 1.25 33.29 -0.44
C ILE A 70 0.23 32.41 0.26
N ARG A 71 -0.43 31.54 -0.51
CA ARG A 71 -1.32 30.50 0.01
C ARG A 71 -0.77 29.14 -0.41
N LYS A 72 -0.72 28.18 0.51
CA LYS A 72 -0.47 26.79 0.13
C LYS A 72 -1.70 26.28 -0.61
N LYS A 73 -1.55 25.84 -1.86
CA LYS A 73 -2.65 25.19 -2.56
C LYS A 73 -3.04 24.00 -1.69
N ALA A 74 -4.33 23.84 -1.44
CA ALA A 74 -4.80 22.59 -0.88
C ALA A 74 -4.32 21.50 -1.84
N SER A 75 -3.47 20.60 -1.36
CA SER A 75 -3.23 19.37 -2.09
C SER A 75 -4.58 18.70 -2.16
N THR A 76 -5.23 18.78 -3.31
CA THR A 76 -6.43 18.03 -3.62
C THR A 76 -6.01 16.57 -3.82
N ILE A 77 -5.49 15.94 -2.75
CA ILE A 77 -5.55 14.51 -2.64
C ILE A 77 -7.03 14.26 -2.38
N GLU A 78 -7.82 14.15 -3.45
CA GLU A 78 -9.16 13.61 -3.32
C GLU A 78 -8.99 12.24 -2.67
N MET A 79 -9.51 12.11 -1.45
CA MET A 79 -9.44 10.87 -0.70
C MET A 79 -10.32 9.85 -1.42
N LEU A 80 -9.72 9.09 -2.34
CA LEU A 80 -10.42 8.11 -3.15
C LEU A 80 -10.88 6.97 -2.24
N LYS A 81 -12.18 6.68 -2.24
CA LYS A 81 -12.76 5.48 -1.63
C LYS A 81 -13.36 4.63 -2.72
N VAL A 82 -12.99 3.35 -2.75
CA VAL A 82 -13.42 2.42 -3.79
C VAL A 82 -14.27 1.32 -3.18
N SER A 83 -15.24 0.80 -3.94
CA SER A 83 -15.96 -0.39 -3.47
C SER A 83 -15.02 -1.61 -3.46
N PRO A 84 -15.05 -2.46 -2.43
CA PRO A 84 -14.35 -3.75 -2.42
C PRO A 84 -14.82 -4.66 -3.57
N VAL A 85 -14.15 -5.81 -3.73
CA VAL A 85 -14.61 -6.87 -4.65
C VAL A 85 -16.05 -7.30 -4.34
N ALA A 86 -16.78 -7.76 -5.36
CA ALA A 86 -18.18 -8.15 -5.22
C ALA A 86 -18.40 -9.30 -4.21
N ASP A 87 -17.41 -10.19 -4.07
CA ASP A 87 -17.44 -11.31 -3.14
C ASP A 87 -16.76 -11.02 -1.80
N TYR A 88 -16.66 -9.74 -1.41
CA TYR A 88 -15.98 -9.33 -0.19
C TYR A 88 -16.78 -9.66 1.10
N PRO A 89 -16.13 -10.26 2.14
CA PRO A 89 -14.74 -10.67 2.23
C PRO A 89 -14.56 -11.99 1.49
N THR A 90 -13.44 -12.14 0.79
CA THR A 90 -13.24 -13.28 -0.10
C THR A 90 -13.11 -14.60 0.66
N GLU A 91 -12.63 -14.55 1.91
CA GLU A 91 -12.39 -15.71 2.76
C GLU A 91 -13.12 -15.60 4.10
N GLU A 92 -13.78 -16.69 4.47
CA GLU A 92 -14.44 -16.84 5.77
C GLU A 92 -13.42 -17.04 6.90
N GLY A 93 -13.72 -16.50 8.08
CA GLY A 93 -12.85 -16.63 9.25
C GLY A 93 -13.46 -16.05 10.52
N CYS A 94 -12.67 -16.03 11.59
CA CYS A 94 -13.06 -15.50 12.89
C CYS A 94 -12.76 -14.00 12.97
N PHE A 95 -13.64 -13.19 12.38
CA PHE A 95 -13.54 -11.73 12.41
C PHE A 95 -14.92 -11.06 12.44
N LEU A 96 -14.95 -9.85 12.98
CA LEU A 96 -16.06 -8.93 12.90
C LEU A 96 -15.84 -7.96 11.74
N ARG A 97 -16.94 -7.57 11.10
CA ARG A 97 -16.95 -6.60 9.99
C ARG A 97 -17.42 -5.25 10.51
N GLY A 98 -16.70 -4.21 10.14
CA GLY A 98 -17.09 -2.82 10.37
C GLY A 98 -17.30 -2.08 9.05
N ASN A 99 -16.77 -0.87 8.95
CA ASN A 99 -16.94 -0.03 7.77
C ASN A 99 -15.98 -0.43 6.65
N HIS A 100 -16.48 -0.93 5.52
CA HIS A 100 -15.66 -1.33 4.38
C HIS A 100 -14.78 -0.21 3.79
N TYR A 101 -15.11 1.05 4.04
CA TYR A 101 -14.32 2.21 3.58
C TYR A 101 -13.26 2.65 4.60
N SER A 102 -13.23 2.06 5.78
CA SER A 102 -12.21 2.35 6.78
C SER A 102 -10.82 1.89 6.30
N PRO A 103 -9.76 2.67 6.59
CA PRO A 103 -8.42 2.35 6.15
C PRO A 103 -7.70 1.30 7.01
N VAL A 104 -8.30 0.81 8.08
CA VAL A 104 -7.62 -0.04 9.06
C VAL A 104 -8.32 -1.38 9.24
N ALA A 105 -7.52 -2.45 9.26
CA ALA A 105 -7.93 -3.73 9.80
C ALA A 105 -7.09 -4.08 11.03
N VAL A 106 -7.67 -4.85 11.95
CA VAL A 106 -7.03 -5.23 13.21
C VAL A 106 -6.88 -6.74 13.28
N VAL A 107 -5.67 -7.18 13.58
CA VAL A 107 -5.31 -8.58 13.74
C VAL A 107 -4.92 -8.78 15.20
N VAL A 108 -5.64 -9.67 15.90
CA VAL A 108 -5.40 -9.99 17.30
C VAL A 108 -4.81 -11.40 17.37
N SER A 109 -3.58 -11.53 17.85
CA SER A 109 -2.95 -12.83 18.07
C SER A 109 -3.75 -13.63 19.10
N LEU A 110 -4.10 -14.87 18.75
CA LEU A 110 -4.86 -15.77 19.62
C LEU A 110 -3.98 -16.95 20.03
N ASN A 111 -3.54 -16.93 21.28
CA ASN A 111 -2.88 -18.07 21.91
C ASN A 111 -3.92 -19.07 22.41
N ALA A 112 -4.35 -19.99 21.53
CA ALA A 112 -5.24 -21.09 21.87
C ALA A 112 -4.55 -22.43 21.56
N PRO A 113 -4.49 -23.38 22.51
CA PRO A 113 -3.77 -24.63 22.32
C PRO A 113 -4.40 -25.46 21.20
N TYR A 114 -3.57 -25.82 20.22
CA TYR A 114 -3.94 -26.68 19.10
C TYR A 114 -4.39 -28.07 19.63
N GLY A 115 -5.52 -28.58 19.15
CA GLY A 115 -5.93 -29.97 19.36
C GLY A 115 -6.46 -30.39 20.74
N THR A 116 -6.53 -29.52 21.75
CA THR A 116 -7.17 -29.83 23.06
C THR A 116 -8.53 -29.17 23.26
N MET A 117 -8.96 -28.36 22.30
CA MET A 117 -10.31 -27.83 22.29
C MET A 117 -11.23 -28.92 21.71
N PRO A 118 -12.16 -29.53 22.47
CA PRO A 118 -13.32 -30.16 21.86
C PRO A 118 -13.99 -29.17 20.89
N PRO A 119 -14.81 -29.61 19.91
CA PRO A 119 -15.54 -28.73 18.97
C PRO A 119 -16.46 -27.67 19.64
N GLU A 120 -16.40 -27.57 20.97
CA GLU A 120 -17.16 -26.76 21.89
C GLU A 120 -16.34 -25.69 22.62
N VAL A 121 -15.02 -25.53 22.41
CA VAL A 121 -14.34 -24.30 22.88
C VAL A 121 -14.70 -23.16 21.91
N LYS A 122 -15.97 -22.80 22.04
CA LYS A 122 -16.81 -21.92 21.22
C LYS A 122 -16.58 -20.44 21.49
N SER A 123 -15.72 -20.07 22.45
CA SER A 123 -15.56 -18.68 22.85
C SER A 123 -14.10 -18.29 22.83
N ILE A 124 -13.79 -17.34 21.94
CA ILE A 124 -12.63 -16.45 22.04
C ILE A 124 -12.55 -15.95 23.50
N PRO A 125 -11.36 -15.97 24.15
CA PRO A 125 -11.22 -15.46 25.51
C PRO A 125 -11.85 -14.06 25.63
N PRO A 126 -12.59 -13.74 26.71
CA PRO A 126 -13.31 -12.47 26.81
C PRO A 126 -12.43 -11.23 26.61
N GLU A 127 -11.16 -11.32 27.02
CA GLU A 127 -10.17 -10.27 26.81
C GLU A 127 -9.89 -10.05 25.31
N ILE A 128 -9.69 -11.12 24.55
CA ILE A 128 -9.46 -11.07 23.09
C ILE A 128 -10.73 -10.62 22.35
N ASP A 129 -11.91 -11.13 22.75
CA ASP A 129 -13.19 -10.72 22.17
C ASP A 129 -13.42 -9.21 22.40
N LYS A 130 -13.04 -8.68 23.57
CA LYS A 130 -13.08 -7.25 23.86
C LYS A 130 -12.17 -6.44 22.93
N LEU A 131 -10.94 -6.91 22.64
CA LEU A 131 -10.05 -6.23 21.68
C LEU A 131 -10.67 -6.19 20.28
N VAL A 132 -11.18 -7.34 19.81
CA VAL A 132 -11.80 -7.47 18.48
C VAL A 132 -13.01 -6.56 18.34
N ARG A 133 -13.90 -6.54 19.35
CA ARG A 133 -15.08 -5.67 19.36
C ARG A 133 -14.71 -4.19 19.41
N SER A 134 -13.83 -3.81 20.32
CA SER A 134 -13.41 -2.42 20.51
C SER A 134 -12.83 -1.83 19.21
N ALA A 135 -12.07 -2.63 18.45
CA ALA A 135 -11.53 -2.19 17.17
C ALA A 135 -12.63 -1.85 16.14
N VAL A 136 -13.65 -2.71 15.99
CA VAL A 136 -14.77 -2.47 15.08
C VAL A 136 -15.63 -1.30 15.56
N GLU A 137 -15.94 -1.25 16.85
CA GLU A 137 -16.71 -0.15 17.47
C GLU A 137 -16.03 1.20 17.29
N THR A 138 -14.69 1.22 17.28
CA THR A 138 -13.90 2.44 17.05
C THR A 138 -13.84 2.84 15.57
N GLY A 139 -14.07 1.91 14.64
CA GLY A 139 -14.19 2.18 13.22
C GLY A 139 -13.30 1.36 12.29
N ALA A 140 -12.76 0.21 12.72
CA ALA A 140 -12.02 -0.68 11.81
C ALA A 140 -12.90 -1.30 10.72
N ALA A 141 -12.32 -1.58 9.55
CA ALA A 141 -12.99 -2.29 8.46
C ALA A 141 -13.22 -3.77 8.78
N LEU A 142 -12.19 -4.40 9.34
CA LEU A 142 -12.19 -5.78 9.81
C LEU A 142 -11.45 -5.84 11.13
N SER A 143 -11.89 -6.67 12.05
CA SER A 143 -11.11 -7.04 13.22
C SER A 143 -11.28 -8.51 13.53
N GLY A 144 -10.21 -9.26 13.73
CA GLY A 144 -10.32 -10.69 13.96
C GLY A 144 -9.09 -11.32 14.61
N THR A 145 -9.23 -12.60 14.92
CA THR A 145 -8.18 -13.38 15.57
C THR A 145 -7.29 -14.09 14.57
N LEU A 146 -6.00 -14.16 14.85
CA LEU A 146 -5.01 -14.89 14.07
C LEU A 146 -4.36 -15.97 14.94
N GLN A 147 -4.45 -17.22 14.50
CA GLN A 147 -3.98 -18.40 15.26
C GLN A 147 -2.86 -19.17 14.55
N THR A 148 -2.84 -19.24 13.22
CA THR A 148 -1.83 -20.00 12.46
C THR A 148 -1.01 -19.11 11.55
N GLU A 149 0.29 -19.41 11.45
CA GLU A 149 1.31 -18.67 10.70
C GLU A 149 1.27 -18.89 9.18
N ASN A 150 0.28 -19.66 8.73
CA ASN A 150 0.10 -20.10 7.35
C ASN A 150 -1.31 -19.73 6.86
N ILE A 151 -2.27 -20.65 6.87
CA ILE A 151 -3.65 -20.49 6.40
C ILE A 151 -4.34 -19.26 7.02
N GLY A 152 -4.12 -18.99 8.32
CA GLY A 152 -4.65 -17.79 8.97
C GLY A 152 -4.15 -16.51 8.31
N ILE A 153 -2.85 -16.44 8.03
CA ILE A 153 -2.22 -15.33 7.30
C ILE A 153 -2.73 -15.27 5.84
N GLU A 154 -2.83 -16.41 5.16
CA GLU A 154 -3.32 -16.48 3.77
C GLU A 154 -4.73 -15.87 3.63
N LYS A 155 -5.62 -16.19 4.58
CA LYS A 155 -6.98 -15.63 4.62
C LYS A 155 -6.97 -14.11 4.84
N ILE A 156 -6.09 -13.62 5.72
CA ILE A 156 -5.94 -12.17 5.94
C ILE A 156 -5.45 -11.50 4.65
N VAL A 157 -4.43 -12.05 3.99
CA VAL A 157 -3.90 -11.52 2.72
C VAL A 157 -5.01 -11.41 1.68
N CYS A 158 -5.75 -12.50 1.44
CA CYS A 158 -6.84 -12.50 0.45
C CYS A 158 -7.93 -11.47 0.78
N ASN A 159 -8.35 -11.39 2.04
CA ASN A 159 -9.36 -10.42 2.46
C ASN A 159 -8.87 -8.97 2.31
N VAL A 160 -7.61 -8.67 2.65
CA VAL A 160 -7.09 -7.30 2.57
C VAL A 160 -6.93 -6.83 1.12
N VAL A 161 -6.40 -7.66 0.21
CA VAL A 161 -6.25 -7.27 -1.21
C VAL A 161 -7.59 -7.12 -1.94
N GLY A 162 -8.65 -7.77 -1.42
CA GLY A 162 -10.02 -7.59 -1.88
C GLY A 162 -10.64 -6.22 -1.53
N ASN A 163 -10.00 -5.46 -0.63
CA ASN A 163 -10.44 -4.13 -0.24
C ASN A 163 -9.27 -3.11 -0.25
N PRO A 164 -9.06 -2.38 -1.36
CA PRO A 164 -8.01 -1.38 -1.47
C PRO A 164 -8.11 -0.23 -0.47
N ASN A 165 -9.27 -0.03 0.18
CA ASN A 165 -9.38 0.99 1.21
C ASN A 165 -8.52 0.65 2.42
N ILE A 166 -8.26 -0.62 2.73
CA ILE A 166 -7.44 -1.03 3.88
C ILE A 166 -5.97 -0.73 3.57
N ARG A 167 -5.40 0.23 4.30
CA ARG A 167 -4.03 0.75 4.19
C ARG A 167 -3.19 0.50 5.44
N TYR A 168 -3.82 0.14 6.55
CA TYR A 168 -3.17 -0.14 7.81
C TYR A 168 -3.61 -1.49 8.36
N ILE A 169 -2.65 -2.23 8.91
CA ILE A 169 -2.94 -3.38 9.77
C ILE A 169 -2.41 -3.08 11.17
N VAL A 170 -3.29 -3.09 12.16
CA VAL A 170 -2.90 -3.06 13.57
C VAL A 170 -2.74 -4.50 14.03
N LEU A 171 -1.52 -4.92 14.34
CA LEU A 171 -1.24 -6.23 14.92
C LEU A 171 -1.10 -6.08 16.44
N CYS A 172 -1.89 -6.80 17.21
CA CYS A 172 -1.92 -6.71 18.67
C CYS A 172 -2.19 -8.07 19.31
N GLY A 173 -2.24 -8.11 20.65
CA GLY A 173 -2.36 -9.35 21.40
C GLY A 173 -1.01 -10.00 21.70
N VAL A 174 -1.03 -10.99 22.59
CA VAL A 174 0.17 -11.73 22.99
C VAL A 174 0.51 -12.77 21.93
N ASP A 175 1.78 -12.84 21.54
CA ASP A 175 2.22 -13.80 20.54
C ASP A 175 2.11 -15.25 21.05
N VAL A 176 1.93 -16.18 20.12
CA VAL A 176 1.67 -17.58 20.41
C VAL A 176 2.99 -18.32 20.49
N GLU A 177 3.25 -19.02 21.59
CA GLU A 177 4.46 -19.84 21.71
C GLU A 177 4.43 -20.98 20.68
N GLY A 178 5.55 -21.21 19.98
CA GLY A 178 5.67 -22.20 18.91
C GLY A 178 5.22 -21.66 17.55
N HIS A 179 3.94 -21.29 17.42
CA HIS A 179 3.44 -20.76 16.14
C HIS A 179 4.00 -19.37 15.80
N HIS A 180 4.39 -18.57 16.80
CA HIS A 180 4.97 -17.22 16.64
C HIS A 180 4.25 -16.40 15.57
N THR A 181 2.92 -16.45 15.60
CA THR A 181 2.07 -16.02 14.49
C THR A 181 2.15 -14.51 14.28
N GLY A 182 2.31 -13.75 15.37
CA GLY A 182 2.56 -12.32 15.32
C GLY A 182 3.89 -12.01 14.63
N ASP A 183 4.96 -12.70 15.02
CA ASP A 183 6.28 -12.54 14.39
C ASP A 183 6.25 -12.93 12.90
N ALA A 184 5.61 -14.05 12.56
CA ALA A 184 5.45 -14.48 11.17
C ALA A 184 4.69 -13.44 10.33
N PHE A 185 3.62 -12.87 10.87
CA PHE A 185 2.85 -11.84 10.17
C PHE A 185 3.66 -10.56 9.99
N ARG A 186 4.39 -10.12 11.02
CA ARG A 186 5.30 -8.98 10.95
C ARG A 186 6.37 -9.19 9.88
N ALA A 187 7.04 -10.35 9.91
CA ALA A 187 8.07 -10.73 8.97
C ALA A 187 7.56 -10.82 7.52
N LEU A 188 6.31 -11.25 7.31
CA LEU A 188 5.69 -11.24 5.98
C LEU A 188 5.56 -9.83 5.42
N VAL A 189 5.06 -8.88 6.22
CA VAL A 189 4.88 -7.49 5.77
C VAL A 189 6.24 -6.89 5.40
N GLU A 190 7.23 -7.04 6.29
CA GLU A 190 8.57 -6.48 6.12
C GLU A 190 9.35 -7.15 4.97
N ASN A 191 9.47 -8.48 5.00
CA ASN A 191 10.46 -9.21 4.19
C ASN A 191 9.83 -10.02 3.05
N GLY A 192 8.54 -10.34 3.12
CA GLY A 192 7.86 -11.17 2.14
C GLY A 192 8.21 -12.65 2.25
N ILE A 193 8.16 -13.36 1.13
CA ILE A 193 8.41 -14.80 1.03
C ILE A 193 9.61 -15.14 0.15
N ASN A 194 10.28 -16.26 0.44
CA ASN A 194 11.35 -16.81 -0.39
C ASN A 194 10.82 -17.67 -1.55
N GLN A 195 11.73 -18.29 -2.31
CA GLN A 195 11.38 -19.19 -3.43
C GLN A 195 10.55 -20.39 -2.99
N ARG A 196 10.83 -20.93 -1.79
CA ARG A 196 10.06 -22.01 -1.16
C ARG A 196 8.72 -21.55 -0.56
N ARG A 197 8.30 -20.31 -0.83
CA ARG A 197 7.10 -19.68 -0.27
C ARG A 197 7.04 -19.66 1.26
N SER A 198 8.21 -19.70 1.91
CA SER A 198 8.36 -19.49 3.34
C SER A 198 8.52 -18.00 3.63
N ILE A 199 7.94 -17.53 4.73
CA ILE A 199 8.08 -16.15 5.20
C ILE A 199 9.53 -15.90 5.64
N ILE A 200 10.16 -14.85 5.11
CA ILE A 200 11.56 -14.54 5.36
C ILE A 200 11.71 -13.88 6.73
N GLY A 201 12.56 -14.45 7.60
CA GLY A 201 12.85 -13.90 8.93
C GLY A 201 11.81 -14.24 9.99
N SER A 202 10.84 -15.12 9.69
CA SER A 202 9.93 -15.67 10.69
C SER A 202 10.61 -16.71 11.57
N THR A 203 10.32 -16.70 12.86
CA THR A 203 10.74 -17.72 13.84
C THR A 203 9.72 -18.85 14.03
N ALA A 204 8.58 -18.79 13.34
CA ALA A 204 7.55 -19.81 13.39
C ALA A 204 7.99 -21.15 12.80
N VAL A 205 7.33 -22.23 13.21
CA VAL A 205 7.65 -23.61 12.80
C VAL A 205 7.30 -23.86 11.33
N THR A 206 6.11 -23.47 10.87
CA THR A 206 5.66 -23.74 9.49
C THR A 206 5.12 -22.52 8.74
N PRO A 207 5.94 -21.47 8.52
CA PRO A 207 5.52 -20.20 7.94
C PRO A 207 5.42 -20.24 6.40
N TYR A 208 4.68 -21.19 5.86
CA TYR A 208 4.54 -21.40 4.41
C TYR A 208 3.20 -20.87 3.88
N LEU A 209 3.24 -20.12 2.76
CA LEU A 209 2.05 -19.58 2.08
C LEU A 209 1.86 -20.27 0.72
N LEU A 210 1.28 -21.47 0.75
CA LEU A 210 1.18 -22.38 -0.40
C LEU A 210 -0.13 -22.25 -1.18
N ASN A 211 -1.19 -21.74 -0.56
CA ASN A 211 -2.55 -21.73 -1.11
C ASN A 211 -2.95 -20.42 -1.80
N ILE A 212 -2.09 -19.39 -1.76
CA ILE A 212 -2.35 -18.08 -2.38
C ILE A 212 -1.32 -17.73 -3.47
N PRO A 213 -1.69 -16.91 -4.47
CA PRO A 213 -0.77 -16.47 -5.49
C PRO A 213 0.23 -15.43 -4.96
N LYS A 214 1.48 -15.51 -5.44
CA LYS A 214 2.54 -14.57 -5.07
C LYS A 214 2.18 -13.10 -5.36
N GLU A 215 1.41 -12.85 -6.42
CA GLU A 215 0.93 -11.50 -6.76
C GLU A 215 0.07 -10.92 -5.65
N SER A 216 -0.78 -11.72 -5.01
CA SER A 216 -1.59 -11.27 -3.87
C SER A 216 -0.72 -10.96 -2.65
N ILE A 217 0.33 -11.74 -2.40
CA ILE A 217 1.28 -11.47 -1.31
C ILE A 217 2.01 -10.14 -1.55
N GLU A 218 2.56 -9.92 -2.75
CA GLU A 218 3.25 -8.68 -3.08
C GLU A 218 2.30 -7.47 -3.08
N ARG A 219 1.07 -7.65 -3.58
CA ARG A 219 0.03 -6.63 -3.51
C ARG A 219 -0.29 -6.27 -2.07
N PHE A 220 -0.49 -7.26 -1.21
CA PHE A 220 -0.75 -7.05 0.22
C PHE A 220 0.35 -6.20 0.86
N ARG A 221 1.63 -6.57 0.66
CA ARG A 221 2.77 -5.86 1.23
C ARG A 221 2.88 -4.41 0.77
N LYS A 222 2.59 -4.14 -0.49
CA LYS A 222 2.60 -2.77 -1.04
C LYS A 222 1.39 -1.95 -0.59
N GLN A 223 0.27 -2.61 -0.30
CA GLN A 223 -0.98 -1.96 0.02
C GLN A 223 -1.02 -1.43 1.45
N VAL A 224 -0.46 -2.17 2.41
CA VAL A 224 -0.62 -1.91 3.84
C VAL A 224 0.68 -1.47 4.52
N THR A 225 0.52 -0.66 5.57
CA THR A 225 1.55 -0.38 6.57
C THR A 225 1.19 -1.09 7.88
N LEU A 226 2.17 -1.76 8.48
CA LEU A 226 1.99 -2.45 9.76
C LEU A 226 2.16 -1.47 10.93
N ILE A 227 1.18 -1.46 11.82
CA ILE A 227 1.26 -0.85 13.15
C ILE A 227 1.44 -1.99 14.14
N ASN A 228 2.68 -2.18 14.59
CA ASN A 228 3.06 -3.30 15.43
C ASN A 228 2.83 -2.97 16.90
N LEU A 229 1.78 -3.52 17.48
CA LEU A 229 1.43 -3.45 18.90
C LEU A 229 1.41 -4.85 19.52
N LEU A 230 2.28 -5.76 19.05
CA LEU A 230 2.42 -7.08 19.67
C LEU A 230 2.72 -6.95 21.16
N GLY A 231 2.03 -7.76 21.97
CA GLY A 231 2.05 -7.68 23.43
C GLY A 231 1.08 -6.67 24.04
N GLU A 232 0.49 -5.76 23.25
CA GLU A 232 -0.53 -4.84 23.74
C GLU A 232 -1.90 -5.54 23.86
N MET A 233 -2.49 -5.42 25.05
CA MET A 233 -3.76 -6.04 25.43
C MET A 233 -4.80 -5.00 25.90
N ASN A 234 -4.50 -3.70 25.80
CA ASN A 234 -5.39 -2.61 26.18
C ASN A 234 -6.29 -2.18 24.99
N PRO A 235 -7.61 -2.36 25.07
CA PRO A 235 -8.55 -1.94 24.03
C PRO A 235 -8.51 -0.44 23.74
N GLU A 236 -8.19 0.40 24.72
CA GLU A 236 -8.12 1.86 24.52
C GLU A 236 -6.93 2.25 23.63
N VAL A 237 -5.80 1.55 23.77
CA VAL A 237 -4.62 1.78 22.93
C VAL A 237 -4.90 1.35 21.49
N ILE A 238 -5.53 0.19 21.30
CA ILE A 238 -5.94 -0.32 19.98
C ILE A 238 -6.98 0.61 19.35
N GLY A 239 -7.98 1.05 20.13
CA GLY A 239 -8.97 2.02 19.68
C GLY A 239 -8.32 3.33 19.24
N LYS A 240 -7.35 3.85 20.00
CA LYS A 240 -6.60 5.05 19.62
C LYS A 240 -5.81 4.85 18.32
N ALA A 241 -5.19 3.68 18.12
CA ALA A 241 -4.51 3.35 16.87
C ALA A 241 -5.47 3.38 15.68
N VAL A 242 -6.63 2.72 15.82
CA VAL A 242 -7.70 2.68 14.81
C VAL A 242 -8.21 4.09 14.51
N TRP A 243 -8.48 4.89 15.55
CA TRP A 243 -8.94 6.27 15.42
C TRP A 243 -7.94 7.13 14.65
N SER A 244 -6.65 7.04 14.97
CA SER A 244 -5.59 7.79 14.30
C SER A 244 -5.47 7.42 12.81
N CYS A 245 -5.79 6.19 12.41
CA CYS A 245 -5.70 5.74 11.01
C CYS A 245 -6.72 6.38 10.07
N TYR A 246 -7.91 6.75 10.53
CA TYR A 246 -8.97 7.31 9.67
C TYR A 246 -9.07 8.83 9.73
N GLN A 247 -8.13 9.52 10.39
CA GLN A 247 -8.10 10.97 10.42
C GLN A 247 -7.70 11.54 9.06
N GLU A 248 -8.33 12.63 8.64
CA GLU A 248 -7.95 13.35 7.41
C GLU A 248 -6.56 13.98 7.50
N ARG A 249 -6.11 14.32 8.72
CA ARG A 249 -4.84 14.99 8.98
C ARG A 249 -3.86 14.02 9.63
N PRO A 250 -2.55 14.14 9.33
CA PRO A 250 -1.51 13.40 10.04
C PRO A 250 -1.66 13.56 11.55
N THR A 251 -1.84 12.44 12.22
CA THR A 251 -2.16 12.35 13.63
C THR A 251 -1.09 11.49 14.31
N PRO A 252 -0.39 12.01 15.33
CA PRO A 252 0.64 11.26 16.02
C PRO A 252 0.03 10.15 16.87
N PHE A 253 0.60 8.96 16.78
CA PHE A 253 0.29 7.80 17.61
C PHE A 253 1.55 6.99 17.86
N LEU A 254 2.07 7.01 19.10
CA LEU A 254 3.38 6.45 19.44
C LEU A 254 4.45 6.98 18.46
N ASP A 255 5.19 6.10 17.80
CA ASP A 255 6.21 6.45 16.81
C ASP A 255 5.65 6.56 15.38
N TYR A 256 4.33 6.53 15.21
CA TYR A 256 3.64 6.60 13.93
C TYR A 256 2.99 7.96 13.69
N MET A 257 3.03 8.42 12.44
CA MET A 257 2.21 9.51 11.93
C MET A 257 1.14 8.91 11.00
N LEU A 258 -0.10 8.86 11.48
CA LEU A 258 -1.19 8.14 10.83
C LEU A 258 -2.24 9.10 10.27
N SER A 259 -2.84 8.75 9.15
CA SER A 259 -3.95 9.47 8.52
C SER A 259 -4.52 8.59 7.43
N ASP A 260 -5.74 8.85 6.97
CA ASP A 260 -6.32 8.11 5.85
C ASP A 260 -5.71 8.59 4.52
N PRO A 261 -4.88 7.77 3.82
CA PRO A 261 -4.28 8.20 2.56
C PRO A 261 -5.21 7.92 1.37
N GLY A 262 -6.44 7.42 1.61
CA GLY A 262 -7.33 6.92 0.58
C GLY A 262 -6.99 5.50 0.12
N ALA A 263 -7.77 5.00 -0.82
CA ALA A 263 -7.64 3.67 -1.39
C ALA A 263 -6.30 3.48 -2.09
N TYR A 264 -5.80 2.25 -2.09
CA TYR A 264 -4.65 1.88 -2.88
C TYR A 264 -4.95 2.06 -4.39
N PRO A 265 -4.02 2.58 -5.21
CA PRO A 265 -4.34 3.07 -6.56
C PRO A 265 -4.82 2.01 -7.56
N GLU A 266 -4.38 0.76 -7.40
CA GLU A 266 -4.76 -0.33 -8.29
C GLU A 266 -6.12 -0.94 -7.89
N GLN A 267 -6.81 -1.57 -8.85
CA GLN A 267 -8.13 -2.17 -8.64
C GLN A 267 -8.14 -3.25 -7.52
N PRO A 268 -9.29 -3.48 -6.87
CA PRO A 268 -9.49 -4.59 -5.93
C PRO A 268 -9.16 -5.94 -6.57
N MET A 269 -8.47 -6.81 -5.84
CA MET A 269 -8.09 -8.15 -6.31
C MET A 269 -8.90 -9.21 -5.56
N SER A 270 -9.68 -10.02 -6.27
CA SER A 270 -10.32 -11.19 -5.64
C SER A 270 -9.29 -12.31 -5.50
N CYS A 271 -9.20 -12.87 -4.30
CA CYS A 271 -8.22 -13.89 -3.92
C CYS A 271 -8.96 -14.92 -3.07
N ARG A 272 -8.91 -16.19 -3.47
CA ARG A 272 -9.39 -17.31 -2.67
C ARG A 272 -8.31 -18.34 -2.47
N LEU A 273 -8.31 -18.99 -1.32
CA LEU A 273 -7.40 -20.07 -1.02
C LEU A 273 -7.68 -21.25 -1.95
N SER A 274 -6.60 -21.83 -2.50
CA SER A 274 -6.71 -23.04 -3.31
C SER A 274 -7.01 -24.30 -2.49
N TRP A 275 -6.80 -24.26 -1.16
CA TRP A 275 -6.98 -25.38 -0.23
C TRP A 275 -6.26 -26.66 -0.62
N ARG A 276 -5.17 -26.55 -1.40
CA ARG A 276 -4.32 -27.69 -1.80
C ARG A 276 -3.61 -28.28 -0.61
N VAL A 277 -3.09 -27.40 0.25
CA VAL A 277 -2.43 -27.77 1.49
C VAL A 277 -3.31 -27.36 2.65
N LYS A 278 -3.86 -28.35 3.35
CA LYS A 278 -4.72 -28.13 4.52
C LYS A 278 -3.97 -28.18 5.84
N GLN A 279 -2.85 -28.90 5.87
CA GLN A 279 -2.01 -29.09 7.05
C GLN A 279 -0.56 -28.84 6.67
N PRO A 280 -0.12 -27.57 6.56
CA PRO A 280 1.28 -27.26 6.29
C PRO A 280 2.25 -27.84 7.33
N GLU A 281 1.77 -28.07 8.56
CA GLU A 281 2.52 -28.65 9.68
C GLU A 281 2.93 -30.11 9.47
N SER A 282 2.25 -30.85 8.58
CA SER A 282 2.53 -32.27 8.33
C SER A 282 3.38 -32.51 7.08
N ILE A 283 3.82 -31.44 6.40
CA ILE A 283 4.59 -31.54 5.15
C ILE A 283 6.05 -31.87 5.45
N GLU A 284 6.57 -32.90 4.80
CA GLU A 284 8.01 -33.18 4.80
C GLU A 284 8.77 -32.24 3.82
N GLU A 285 10.07 -31.99 4.07
CA GLU A 285 10.85 -31.03 3.26
C GLU A 285 10.85 -31.35 1.76
N TRP A 286 10.87 -32.64 1.38
CA TRP A 286 10.87 -33.05 -0.03
C TRP A 286 9.49 -32.82 -0.70
N GLU A 287 8.40 -33.00 0.03
CA GLU A 287 7.04 -32.72 -0.46
C GLU A 287 6.85 -31.23 -0.72
N LEU A 288 7.46 -30.38 0.12
CA LEU A 288 7.45 -28.94 -0.05
C LEU A 288 8.05 -28.53 -1.41
N GLU A 289 9.17 -29.14 -1.80
CA GLU A 289 9.84 -28.83 -3.07
C GLU A 289 8.97 -29.22 -4.28
N GLU A 290 8.31 -30.38 -4.23
CA GLU A 290 7.37 -30.80 -5.27
C GLU A 290 6.15 -29.89 -5.36
N LEU A 291 5.57 -29.50 -4.22
CA LEU A 291 4.42 -28.61 -4.16
C LEU A 291 4.75 -27.23 -4.74
N VAL A 292 5.90 -26.65 -4.36
CA VAL A 292 6.34 -25.35 -4.87
C VAL A 292 6.52 -25.41 -6.39
N LYS A 293 7.17 -26.46 -6.89
CA LYS A 293 7.36 -26.66 -8.33
C LYS A 293 6.03 -26.76 -9.09
N GLY A 294 5.08 -27.54 -8.56
CA GLY A 294 3.74 -27.64 -9.16
C GLY A 294 3.01 -26.29 -9.22
N ILE A 295 3.16 -25.44 -8.20
CA ILE A 295 2.53 -24.11 -8.22
C ILE A 295 3.20 -23.17 -9.25
N GLU A 296 4.51 -23.27 -9.46
CA GLU A 296 5.22 -22.47 -10.46
C GLU A 296 4.87 -22.90 -11.90
N GLU A 297 4.79 -24.20 -12.15
CA GLU A 297 4.42 -24.75 -13.47
C GLU A 297 3.01 -24.34 -13.89
N GLU A 298 2.04 -24.41 -12.97
CA GLU A 298 0.68 -23.99 -13.27
C GLU A 298 0.57 -22.49 -13.54
N LYS A 299 1.37 -21.66 -12.87
CA LYS A 299 1.44 -20.23 -13.21
C LYS A 299 1.94 -20.02 -14.63
N ALA A 300 2.97 -20.77 -15.05
CA ALA A 300 3.47 -20.69 -16.43
C ALA A 300 2.39 -21.08 -17.46
N VAL A 301 1.45 -21.95 -17.09
CA VAL A 301 0.29 -22.32 -17.91
C VAL A 301 -0.85 -21.30 -17.83
N ALA A 302 -1.03 -20.63 -16.67
CA ALA A 302 -2.11 -19.68 -16.41
C ALA A 302 -1.80 -18.23 -16.84
N VAL A 303 -0.54 -17.87 -17.09
CA VAL A 303 -0.23 -16.67 -17.87
C VAL A 303 -0.86 -16.90 -19.25
N PRO A 304 -1.80 -16.06 -19.71
CA PRO A 304 -2.22 -16.14 -21.09
C PRO A 304 -0.95 -15.94 -21.91
N GLN A 305 -0.52 -16.96 -22.66
CA GLN A 305 0.17 -16.68 -23.91
C GLN A 305 -0.66 -15.57 -24.54
N GLU A 306 -0.06 -14.42 -24.83
CA GLU A 306 -0.71 -13.35 -25.58
C GLU A 306 -1.32 -14.00 -26.83
N LYS A 307 -2.57 -14.41 -26.73
CA LYS A 307 -3.36 -14.77 -27.88
C LYS A 307 -3.51 -13.41 -28.53
N GLU A 308 -2.75 -13.20 -29.60
CA GLU A 308 -3.09 -12.21 -30.63
C GLU A 308 -4.61 -12.22 -30.72
N ILE A 309 -5.22 -11.18 -30.17
CA ILE A 309 -6.64 -10.98 -30.30
C ILE A 309 -6.76 -10.68 -31.79
N ALA A 310 -7.06 -11.69 -32.59
CA ALA A 310 -7.47 -11.54 -33.96
C ALA A 310 -8.82 -10.82 -33.91
N ILE A 311 -8.76 -9.49 -33.77
CA ILE A 311 -9.91 -8.63 -33.94
C ILE A 311 -10.27 -8.76 -35.42
N LYS A 312 -11.26 -9.59 -35.72
CA LYS A 312 -11.95 -9.55 -37.02
C LYS A 312 -12.72 -8.23 -37.09
N VAL A 313 -12.03 -7.14 -37.39
CA VAL A 313 -12.66 -5.88 -37.79
C VAL A 313 -12.98 -6.03 -39.27
N SER A 314 -14.22 -6.41 -39.57
CA SER A 314 -14.77 -6.35 -40.92
C SER A 314 -15.07 -4.90 -41.29
N GLU A 315 -14.04 -4.09 -41.53
CA GLU A 315 -14.16 -2.83 -42.26
C GLU A 315 -13.03 -2.75 -43.29
N PRO A 316 -13.33 -2.61 -44.60
CA PRO A 316 -12.32 -2.63 -45.67
C PRO A 316 -11.28 -1.51 -45.57
N LYS A 317 -11.55 -0.44 -44.78
CA LYS A 317 -10.59 0.63 -44.49
C LYS A 317 -9.54 0.23 -43.45
N VAL A 318 -9.88 -0.60 -42.47
CA VAL A 318 -8.96 -1.03 -41.41
C VAL A 318 -7.98 -2.06 -41.94
N GLU A 319 -8.42 -2.94 -42.84
CA GLU A 319 -7.58 -3.93 -43.51
C GLU A 319 -6.54 -3.28 -44.45
N ALA A 320 -6.93 -2.19 -45.13
CA ALA A 320 -6.01 -1.38 -45.94
C ALA A 320 -4.96 -0.64 -45.09
N ILE A 321 -5.32 -0.17 -43.89
CA ILE A 321 -4.37 0.48 -42.97
C ILE A 321 -3.45 -0.56 -42.33
N ALA A 322 -3.98 -1.70 -41.92
CA ALA A 322 -3.21 -2.79 -41.34
C ALA A 322 -2.16 -3.35 -42.32
N SER A 323 -2.53 -3.56 -43.58
CA SER A 323 -1.58 -3.99 -44.62
C SER A 323 -0.50 -2.94 -44.90
N HIS A 324 -0.84 -1.64 -44.86
CA HIS A 324 0.14 -0.57 -45.01
C HIS A 324 1.13 -0.50 -43.83
N LEU A 325 0.64 -0.67 -42.60
CA LEU A 325 1.47 -0.72 -41.39
C LEU A 325 2.38 -1.95 -41.38
N LEU A 326 1.88 -3.10 -41.84
CA LEU A 326 2.69 -4.32 -41.95
C LEU A 326 3.85 -4.11 -42.93
N ARG A 327 3.60 -3.47 -44.07
CA ARG A 327 4.64 -3.15 -45.05
C ARG A 327 5.69 -2.18 -44.50
N ILE A 328 5.27 -1.17 -43.73
CA ILE A 328 6.19 -0.25 -43.05
C ILE A 328 7.06 -1.02 -42.03
N ALA A 329 6.48 -1.96 -41.28
CA ALA A 329 7.24 -2.76 -40.32
C ALA A 329 8.27 -3.68 -41.00
N GLU A 330 7.94 -4.26 -42.15
CA GLU A 330 8.89 -5.05 -42.96
C GLU A 330 10.02 -4.19 -43.53
N GLU A 331 9.71 -3.01 -44.05
CA GLU A 331 10.71 -2.06 -44.55
C GLU A 331 11.66 -1.60 -43.43
N LEU A 332 11.12 -1.28 -42.25
CA LEU A 332 11.93 -0.94 -41.07
C LEU A 332 12.81 -2.10 -40.60
N SER A 333 12.31 -3.34 -40.67
CA SER A 333 13.08 -4.55 -40.36
C SER A 333 14.23 -4.78 -41.34
N GLN A 334 14.00 -4.52 -42.64
CA GLN A 334 15.06 -4.58 -43.66
C GLN A 334 16.12 -3.49 -43.45
N ILE A 335 15.71 -2.25 -43.14
CA ILE A 335 16.63 -1.17 -42.79
C ILE A 335 17.45 -1.54 -41.55
N ALA A 336 16.82 -2.09 -40.51
CA ALA A 336 17.50 -2.53 -39.31
C ALA A 336 18.55 -3.63 -39.60
N LYS A 337 18.24 -4.59 -40.49
CA LYS A 337 19.20 -5.61 -40.94
C LYS A 337 20.35 -5.03 -41.74
N ILE A 338 20.11 -4.03 -42.58
CA ILE A 338 21.16 -3.32 -43.32
C ILE A 338 22.08 -2.58 -42.34
N LEU A 339 21.51 -1.85 -41.37
CA LEU A 339 22.28 -1.14 -40.33
C LEU A 339 23.10 -2.10 -39.44
N LEU A 340 22.55 -3.27 -39.12
CA LEU A 340 23.28 -4.30 -38.37
C LEU A 340 24.36 -4.98 -39.23
N GLY A 341 24.10 -5.21 -40.53
CA GLY A 341 25.09 -5.74 -41.46
C GLY A 341 26.24 -4.77 -41.77
N GLU A 342 25.98 -3.46 -41.79
CA GLU A 342 27.02 -2.43 -41.94
C GLU A 342 27.88 -2.27 -40.67
N ALA A 343 27.33 -2.60 -39.49
CA ALA A 343 28.07 -2.60 -38.23
C ALA A 343 29.07 -3.76 -38.13
N GLU A 344 28.80 -4.90 -38.77
CA GLU A 344 29.70 -6.07 -38.79
C GLU A 344 30.79 -6.00 -39.88
N ALA A 345 30.67 -5.11 -40.86
CA ALA A 345 31.60 -4.98 -41.99
C ALA A 345 32.75 -3.98 -41.77
N LYS A 346 32.95 -3.47 -40.54
CA LYS A 346 34.10 -2.62 -40.19
C LYS A 346 35.16 -3.42 -39.40
N PRO A 347 36.05 -4.17 -40.08
CA PRO A 347 37.25 -4.67 -39.42
C PRO A 347 38.18 -3.50 -39.13
N ILE A 348 38.62 -3.47 -37.88
CA ILE A 348 39.67 -2.61 -37.34
C ILE A 348 40.95 -2.83 -38.16
N ALA A 349 41.50 -1.74 -38.72
CA ALA A 349 42.90 -1.61 -39.09
C ALA A 349 43.36 -0.19 -38.74
#